data_AF-A0A2V9JBV2-F1
#
_entry.id   AF-A0A2V9JBV2-F1
#
_cell.length_a   1.000
_cell.length_b   1.000
_cell.length_c   1.000
_cell.angle_alpha   90.00
_cell.angle_beta   90.00
_cell.angle_gamma   90.00
#
_symmetry.space_group_name_H-M   'P 1'
#
loop_
_entity.id
_entity.type
_entity.pdbx_description
1 polymer ?
#
loop_
_entity_poly.entity_id
_entity_poly.type
_entity_poly.pdbx_seq_one_letter_code
_entity_poly.pdbx_strand_id
1 'polypeptide(L)' 'MVAGKSNKEIGVALGVTEGTVKVHVSHVLQKLKASGRAEAISLAFKRGVARLD' A
#
# COMPACT_ATOMS: atom_id res chain seq x y z
N MET A 1 -3.85 5.82 7.71
CA MET A 1 -3.38 7.02 7.05
C MET A 1 -2.91 6.63 5.64
N VAL A 2 -3.83 6.64 4.67
CA VAL A 2 -3.58 6.28 3.25
C VAL A 2 -3.54 7.56 2.42
N ALA A 3 -2.35 7.98 2.01
CA ALA A 3 -2.12 9.31 1.44
C ALA A 3 -1.86 9.33 -0.09
N GLY A 4 -2.31 8.33 -0.85
CA GLY A 4 -2.20 8.33 -2.32
C GLY A 4 -0.79 8.27 -2.93
N LYS A 5 0.28 8.28 -2.13
CA LYS A 5 1.69 8.31 -2.60
C LYS A 5 2.04 7.20 -3.58
N SER A 6 2.80 7.54 -4.62
CA SER A 6 3.46 6.61 -5.54
C SER A 6 4.53 5.78 -4.82
N ASN A 7 4.93 4.65 -5.41
CA ASN A 7 5.99 3.81 -4.84
C ASN A 7 7.33 4.56 -4.73
N LYS A 8 7.60 5.50 -5.65
CA LYS A 8 8.79 6.35 -5.63
C LYS A 8 8.78 7.29 -4.44
N GLU A 9 7.65 7.98 -4.20
CA GLU A 9 7.50 8.88 -3.05
C GLU A 9 7.57 8.14 -1.71
N ILE A 10 7.01 6.92 -1.65
CA ILE A 10 7.14 6.06 -0.47
C ILE A 10 8.60 5.66 -0.26
N GLY A 11 9.32 5.30 -1.32
CA GLY A 11 10.74 4.94 -1.25
C GLY A 11 11.59 6.09 -0.71
N VAL A 12 11.41 7.29 -1.26
CA VAL A 12 12.08 8.51 -0.78
C VAL A 12 11.78 8.77 0.70
N ALA A 13 10.50 8.69 1.10
CA ALA A 13 10.10 8.95 2.48
C ALA A 13 10.65 7.94 3.49
N LEU A 14 10.92 6.70 3.05
CA LEU A 14 11.40 5.61 3.90
C LEU A 14 12.89 5.29 3.74
N GLY A 15 13.61 6.00 2.86
CA GLY A 15 15.03 5.73 2.58
C GLY A 15 15.28 4.39 1.88
N VAL A 16 14.29 3.87 1.13
CA VAL A 16 14.39 2.59 0.40
C VAL A 16 14.15 2.78 -1.10
N THR A 17 14.53 1.79 -1.90
CA THR A 17 14.30 1.85 -3.34
C THR A 17 12.82 1.65 -3.68
N GLU A 18 12.38 2.18 -4.83
CA GLU A 18 11.04 1.91 -5.36
C GLU A 18 10.78 0.40 -5.54
N GLY A 19 11.82 -0.37 -5.92
CA GLY A 19 11.74 -1.82 -6.05
C GLY A 19 11.40 -2.51 -4.72
N THR A 20 12.03 -2.08 -3.63
CA THR A 20 11.71 -2.56 -2.28
C THR A 20 10.23 -2.29 -1.93
N VAL A 21 9.73 -1.09 -2.25
CA VAL A 21 8.31 -0.75 -2.02
C VAL A 21 7.39 -1.64 -2.85
N LYS A 22 7.71 -1.92 -4.12
CA LYS A 22 6.92 -2.82 -4.98
C LYS A 22 6.76 -4.21 -4.36
N VAL A 23 7.84 -4.78 -3.81
CA VAL A 23 7.80 -6.09 -3.14
C VAL A 23 6.84 -6.06 -1.94
N HIS A 24 6.93 -5.03 -1.09
CA HIS A 24 6.02 -4.89 0.05
C HIS A 24 4.57 -4.71 -0.37
N VAL A 25 4.30 -3.89 -1.40
CA VAL A 25 2.96 -3.70 -1.95
C VAL A 25 2.40 -5.03 -2.46
N SER A 26 3.16 -5.81 -3.23
CA SER A 26 2.73 -7.13 -3.70
C SER A 26 2.34 -8.07 -2.55
N HIS A 27 3.15 -8.12 -1.49
CA HIS A 27 2.81 -8.91 -0.30
C HIS A 27 1.55 -8.42 0.41
N VAL A 28 1.34 -7.10 0.49
CA VAL A 28 0.11 -6.54 1.07
C VAL A 28 -1.12 -6.91 0.24
N LEU A 29 -1.05 -6.80 -1.09
CA LEU A 29 -2.14 -7.22 -1.98
C LEU A 29 -2.48 -8.70 -1.78
N GLN A 30 -1.46 -9.56 -1.74
CA GLN A 30 -1.65 -11.00 -1.50
C GLN A 30 -2.31 -11.29 -0.14
N LYS A 31 -1.83 -10.66 0.94
CA LYS A 31 -2.38 -10.84 2.29
C LYS A 31 -3.81 -10.32 2.41
N LEU A 32 -4.14 -9.24 1.69
CA LEU A 32 -5.50 -8.71 1.65
C LEU A 32 -6.41 -9.49 0.70
N LYS A 33 -5.84 -10.32 -0.18
CA LYS A 33 -6.50 -10.96 -1.33
C LYS A 33 -7.12 -9.94 -2.29
N ALA A 34 -6.37 -8.86 -2.54
CA ALA A 34 -6.77 -7.80 -3.45
C ALA A 34 -6.10 -7.97 -4.81
N SER A 35 -6.87 -7.76 -5.88
CA SER A 35 -6.43 -7.73 -7.27
C SER A 35 -5.68 -6.45 -7.64
N GLY A 36 -5.77 -5.39 -6.82
CA GLY A 36 -5.05 -4.16 -7.03
C GLY A 36 -5.11 -3.18 -5.87
N ARG A 37 -4.42 -2.04 -6.03
CA ARG A 37 -4.26 -1.02 -4.99
C ARG A 37 -5.58 -0.44 -4.50
N ALA A 38 -6.49 -0.10 -5.42
CA ALA A 38 -7.79 0.48 -5.05
C ALA A 38 -8.65 -0.50 -4.23
N GLU A 39 -8.66 -1.77 -4.63
CA GLU A 39 -9.36 -2.83 -3.88
C GLU A 39 -8.70 -3.06 -2.52
N ALA A 40 -7.37 -3.09 -2.46
CA ALA A 40 -6.64 -3.25 -1.20
C ALA A 40 -6.95 -2.13 -0.21
N ILE A 41 -7.01 -0.89 -0.69
CA ILE A 41 -7.40 0.28 0.11
C ILE A 41 -8.83 0.08 0.64
N SER A 42 -9.77 -0.29 -0.23
CA SER A 42 -11.17 -0.54 0.15
C SER A 42 -11.31 -1.66 1.20
N LEU A 43 -10.57 -2.77 1.02
CA LEU A 43 -10.54 -3.89 1.96
C LEU A 43 -9.89 -3.50 3.29
N ALA A 44 -8.81 -2.72 3.25
CA ALA A 44 -8.14 -2.24 4.45
C ALA A 44 -9.05 -1.34 5.29
N PHE A 45 -9.91 -0.53 4.67
CA PHE A 45 -10.94 0.23 5.37
C PHE A 45 -12.02 -0.66 5.96
N LYS A 46 -12.61 -1.56 5.15
CA LYS A 46 -13.66 -2.47 5.61
C LYS A 46 -13.22 -3.34 6.80
N ARG A 47 -11.94 -3.71 6.86
CA ARG A 47 -11.36 -4.52 7.94
C ARG A 47 -10.79 -3.69 9.10
N GLY A 48 -10.87 -2.36 9.05
CA GLY A 48 -10.38 -1.47 10.12
C GLY A 48 -8.85 -1.39 10.25
N VAL A 49 -8.11 -1.90 9.26
CA VAL A 49 -6.63 -1.94 9.27
C VAL A 49 -5.99 -0.63 8.79
N ALA A 50 -6.77 0.23 8.12
CA ALA A 50 -6.33 1.54 7.64
C ALA A 50 -7.42 2.61 7.84
N ARG A 51 -7.00 3.88 7.78
CA ARG A 51 -7.85 5.10 7.79
C ARG A 51 -7.40 6.07 6.69
N LEU A 52 -8.34 6.81 6.09
CA LEU A 52 -8.09 7.85 5.10
C LEU A 52 -7.70 9.13 5.83
N ASP A 53 -6.82 9.90 5.21
CA ASP A 53 -6.48 11.28 5.62
C ASP A 53 -6.70 12.21 4.44
#